data_AF-A0A5E4YU31-F1
#
_entry.id   AF-A0A5E4YU31-F1
#
_cell.length_a   1.000
_cell.length_b   1.000
_cell.length_c   1.000
_cell.angle_alpha   90.00
_cell.angle_beta   90.00
_cell.angle_gamma   90.00
#
_symmetry.space_group_name_H-M   'P 1'
#
loop_
_entity.id
_entity.type
_entity.pdbx_description
1 polymer ?
#
loop_
_entity_poly.entity_id
_entity_poly.type
_entity_poly.pdbx_seq_one_letter_code
_entity_poly.pdbx_strand_id
1 'polypeptide(L)'
;MLGNEDVQIWCAIQFADSRYVPELENLIKLATSNDDQKSKKFQNALDVIFEQLKAIGLKHEIHFTNDELSQKANESGGGYVSVGFVEERYADLVRTKRGNDGTYYKNDLYSHLGYVRNRAHGFASDLFNQLKFSDTVSNSFDVLKTAVDDKLLDLNPVLAEQLMLAFRGVSSSKDEEWSQALTTCRRLLEGIADHLHPADTQPVKGRVLGKAQYVNRLWAFMDRAIESESNRELAKAHVDFLGSWIEKTNKITNKGVHAEVEQLEAVKAVFHTYLVVADLLDYLDSGKTSKPKSDINTATIDELEALLDISRATAKEIVKARVQYGKLDKLLLSKIRGVGPKTVEKAVAAFAL
;
A
#
# COMPACT_ATOMS: atom_id res chain seq x y z
N MET A 1 -19.48 1.89 -1.16
CA MET A 1 -19.64 2.54 -2.50
C MET A 1 -19.74 4.06 -2.35
N LEU A 2 -18.80 4.66 -1.62
CA LEU A 2 -18.73 6.10 -1.31
C LEU A 2 -17.30 6.50 -1.65
N GLY A 3 -17.07 7.46 -2.56
CA GLY A 3 -15.70 7.90 -2.82
C GLY A 3 -15.43 8.73 -4.07
N ASN A 4 -16.37 8.88 -5.01
CA ASN A 4 -16.14 9.76 -6.17
C ASN A 4 -17.24 10.82 -6.26
N GLU A 5 -17.14 11.83 -5.38
CA GLU A 5 -18.01 13.01 -5.35
C GLU A 5 -18.04 13.72 -6.71
N ASP A 6 -16.90 13.72 -7.43
CA ASP A 6 -16.81 14.34 -8.74
C ASP A 6 -17.70 13.64 -9.79
N VAL A 7 -17.76 12.31 -9.78
CA VAL A 7 -18.68 11.54 -10.65
C VAL A 7 -20.14 11.78 -10.27
N GLN A 8 -20.45 11.92 -8.97
CA GLN A 8 -21.80 12.23 -8.51
C GLN A 8 -22.26 13.61 -8.98
N ILE A 9 -21.39 14.62 -8.87
CA ILE A 9 -21.65 15.97 -9.37
C ILE A 9 -21.87 15.94 -10.89
N TRP A 10 -20.99 15.25 -11.64
CA TRP A 10 -21.17 15.13 -13.09
C TRP A 10 -22.50 14.47 -13.46
N CYS A 11 -22.89 13.39 -12.78
CA CYS A 11 -24.20 12.75 -12.97
C CYS A 11 -25.35 13.72 -12.65
N ALA A 12 -25.26 14.47 -11.55
CA ALA A 12 -26.28 15.44 -11.16
C ALA A 12 -26.49 16.52 -12.23
N ILE A 13 -25.42 17.00 -12.87
CA ILE A 13 -25.49 17.91 -14.03
C ILE A 13 -26.28 17.26 -15.17
N GLN A 14 -25.98 16.01 -15.53
CA GLN A 14 -26.70 15.31 -16.61
C GLN A 14 -28.17 15.01 -16.26
N PHE A 15 -28.53 15.00 -14.98
CA PHE A 15 -29.92 14.91 -14.51
C PHE A 15 -30.61 16.26 -14.31
N ALA A 16 -30.01 17.34 -14.81
CA ALA A 16 -30.52 18.70 -14.72
C ALA A 16 -30.70 19.23 -13.28
N ASP A 17 -29.77 18.89 -12.38
CA ASP A 17 -29.81 19.39 -11.01
C ASP A 17 -29.67 20.92 -10.97
N SER A 18 -30.68 21.56 -10.37
CA SER A 18 -30.80 23.01 -10.23
C SER A 18 -29.64 23.69 -9.50
N ARG A 19 -28.83 22.95 -8.74
CA ARG A 19 -27.65 23.49 -8.07
C ARG A 19 -26.52 23.85 -9.03
N TYR A 20 -26.43 23.15 -10.18
CA TYR A 20 -25.29 23.25 -11.08
C TYR A 20 -25.64 23.83 -12.45
N VAL A 21 -26.78 23.41 -13.02
CA VAL A 21 -27.16 23.75 -14.40
C VAL A 21 -27.26 25.26 -14.69
N PRO A 22 -27.86 26.10 -13.82
CA PRO A 22 -28.05 27.51 -14.15
C PRO A 22 -26.75 28.25 -14.50
N GLU A 23 -25.66 27.97 -13.77
CA GLU A 23 -24.38 28.63 -14.04
C GLU A 23 -23.67 28.09 -15.29
N LEU A 24 -23.86 26.80 -15.62
CA LEU A 24 -23.36 26.23 -16.88
C LEU A 24 -24.14 26.79 -18.08
N GLU A 25 -25.44 27.05 -17.95
CA GLU A 25 -26.21 27.74 -18.98
C GLU A 25 -25.77 29.21 -19.15
N ASN A 26 -25.45 29.91 -18.05
CA ASN A 26 -24.89 31.26 -18.11
C ASN A 26 -23.55 31.25 -18.88
N LEU A 27 -22.71 30.24 -18.62
CA LEU A 27 -21.45 30.06 -19.32
C LEU A 27 -21.67 29.83 -20.83
N ILE A 28 -22.59 28.95 -21.21
CA ILE A 28 -22.94 28.73 -22.62
C ILE A 28 -23.44 30.03 -23.26
N LYS A 29 -24.38 30.74 -22.62
CA LYS A 29 -24.94 32.00 -23.14
C LYS A 29 -23.87 33.06 -23.36
N LEU A 30 -22.91 33.17 -22.45
CA LEU A 30 -21.78 34.07 -22.63
C LEU A 30 -20.90 33.60 -23.79
N ALA A 31 -20.56 32.32 -23.85
CA ALA A 31 -19.69 31.74 -24.87
C ALA A 31 -20.28 31.82 -26.29
N THR A 32 -21.61 31.75 -26.44
CA THR A 32 -22.31 31.86 -27.72
C THR A 32 -22.74 33.29 -28.07
N SER A 33 -22.47 34.27 -27.19
CA SER A 33 -22.78 35.67 -27.46
C SER A 33 -21.91 36.23 -28.59
N ASN A 34 -22.43 37.24 -29.30
CA ASN A 34 -21.70 37.95 -30.36
C ASN A 34 -20.68 38.97 -29.81
N ASP A 35 -20.39 38.95 -28.51
CA ASP A 35 -19.44 39.86 -27.88
C ASP A 35 -17.99 39.53 -28.31
N ASP A 36 -17.13 40.54 -28.43
CA ASP A 36 -15.71 40.33 -28.71
C ASP A 36 -15.07 39.57 -27.54
N GLN A 37 -14.68 38.33 -27.79
CA GLN A 37 -14.06 37.43 -26.82
C GLN A 37 -12.75 37.99 -26.26
N LYS A 38 -12.08 38.92 -26.97
CA LYS A 38 -10.85 39.59 -26.49
C LYS A 38 -11.13 40.85 -25.67
N SER A 39 -12.38 41.29 -25.60
CA SER A 39 -12.74 42.48 -24.84
C SER A 39 -12.60 42.25 -23.34
N LYS A 40 -12.14 43.28 -22.62
CA LYS A 40 -12.07 43.24 -21.14
C LYS A 40 -13.44 42.97 -20.51
N LYS A 41 -14.52 43.42 -21.13
CA LYS A 41 -15.89 43.18 -20.66
C LYS A 41 -16.24 41.69 -20.70
N PHE A 42 -15.94 41.02 -21.81
CA PHE A 42 -16.15 39.58 -21.95
C PHE A 42 -15.31 38.78 -20.96
N GLN A 43 -14.02 39.09 -20.86
CA GLN A 43 -13.11 38.41 -19.93
C GLN A 43 -13.54 38.59 -18.47
N ASN A 44 -13.92 39.80 -18.06
CA ASN A 44 -14.43 40.02 -16.71
C ASN A 44 -15.73 39.24 -16.43
N ALA A 45 -16.64 39.15 -17.41
CA ALA A 45 -17.86 38.38 -17.26
C ALA A 45 -17.58 36.87 -17.16
N LEU A 46 -16.60 36.39 -17.94
CA LEU A 46 -16.15 35.01 -17.91
C LEU A 46 -15.53 34.65 -16.55
N ASP A 47 -14.67 35.52 -16.02
CA ASP A 47 -14.04 35.35 -14.70
C ASP A 47 -15.10 35.26 -13.58
N VAL A 48 -16.13 36.13 -13.62
CA VAL A 48 -17.23 36.09 -12.65
C VAL A 48 -17.97 34.76 -12.67
N ILE A 49 -18.27 34.24 -13.86
CA ILE A 49 -18.94 32.93 -14.01
C ILE A 49 -18.05 31.81 -13.49
N PHE A 50 -16.74 31.83 -13.80
CA PHE A 50 -15.82 30.81 -13.29
C PHE A 50 -15.70 30.84 -11.76
N GLU A 51 -15.71 32.01 -11.14
CA GLU A 51 -15.72 32.11 -9.67
C GLU A 51 -17.03 31.57 -9.07
N GLN A 52 -18.18 31.81 -9.71
CA GLN A 52 -19.46 31.22 -9.30
C GLN A 52 -19.46 29.69 -9.42
N LEU A 53 -18.96 29.16 -10.54
CA LEU A 53 -18.82 27.72 -10.76
C LEU A 53 -17.92 27.08 -9.69
N LYS A 54 -16.77 27.70 -9.37
CA LYS A 54 -15.90 27.24 -8.27
C LYS A 54 -16.60 27.29 -6.91
N ALA A 55 -17.38 28.34 -6.64
CA ALA A 55 -18.09 28.50 -5.37
C ALA A 55 -19.13 27.39 -5.13
N ILE A 56 -19.73 26.85 -6.19
CA ILE A 56 -20.65 25.69 -6.13
C ILE A 56 -19.93 24.34 -6.28
N GLY A 57 -18.59 24.34 -6.27
CA GLY A 57 -17.76 23.14 -6.28
C GLY A 57 -17.50 22.55 -7.67
N LEU A 58 -17.85 23.26 -8.75
CA LEU A 58 -17.61 22.79 -10.11
C LEU A 58 -16.15 22.99 -10.52
N LYS A 59 -15.57 21.95 -11.11
CA LYS A 59 -14.20 21.89 -11.61
C LYS A 59 -14.22 21.70 -13.12
N HIS A 60 -13.58 22.62 -13.83
CA HIS A 60 -13.34 22.50 -15.26
C HIS A 60 -12.49 21.26 -15.56
N GLU A 61 -12.72 20.64 -16.72
CA GLU A 61 -12.15 19.35 -17.17
C GLU A 61 -12.63 18.09 -16.41
N ILE A 62 -13.27 18.26 -15.25
CA ILE A 62 -13.82 17.16 -14.46
C ILE A 62 -15.34 17.11 -14.63
N HIS A 63 -16.04 18.15 -14.18
CA HIS A 63 -17.51 18.21 -14.17
C HIS A 63 -18.09 18.81 -15.43
N PHE A 64 -17.33 19.65 -16.13
CA PHE A 64 -17.69 20.20 -17.44
C PHE A 64 -16.41 20.43 -18.26
N THR A 65 -16.49 20.21 -19.56
CA THR A 65 -15.36 20.40 -20.50
C THR A 65 -15.75 21.37 -21.61
N ASN A 66 -14.77 21.91 -22.33
CA ASN A 66 -15.04 22.74 -23.50
C ASN A 66 -15.79 21.96 -24.59
N ASP A 67 -15.49 20.67 -24.74
CA ASP A 67 -16.22 19.77 -25.64
C ASP A 67 -17.67 19.61 -25.22
N GLU A 68 -17.95 19.45 -23.91
CA GLU A 68 -19.32 19.37 -23.38
C GLU A 68 -20.10 20.64 -23.68
N LEU A 69 -19.51 21.80 -23.36
CA LEU A 69 -20.12 23.10 -23.58
C LEU A 69 -20.44 23.30 -25.07
N SER A 70 -19.52 22.91 -25.95
CA SER A 70 -19.72 22.99 -27.40
C SER A 70 -20.85 22.08 -27.89
N GLN A 71 -20.93 20.85 -27.37
CA GLN A 71 -22.02 19.91 -27.70
C GLN A 71 -23.37 20.40 -27.19
N LYS A 72 -23.42 20.94 -25.98
CA LYS A 72 -24.65 21.41 -25.31
C LYS A 72 -25.04 22.85 -25.67
N ALA A 73 -24.17 23.59 -26.36
CA ALA A 73 -24.49 24.95 -26.82
C ALA A 73 -25.61 24.97 -27.87
N ASN A 74 -25.80 23.86 -28.61
CA ASN A 74 -26.86 23.77 -29.59
C ASN A 74 -28.21 23.48 -28.91
N GLU A 75 -29.14 24.45 -28.96
CA GLU A 75 -30.47 24.34 -28.34
C GLU A 75 -31.27 23.15 -28.89
N SER A 76 -31.10 22.79 -30.17
CA SER A 76 -31.77 21.63 -30.77
C SER A 76 -31.29 20.27 -30.23
N GLY A 77 -30.15 20.26 -29.55
CA GLY A 77 -29.63 19.11 -28.79
C GLY A 77 -30.15 19.05 -27.36
N GLY A 78 -30.87 20.06 -26.87
CA GLY A 78 -31.47 20.09 -25.53
C GLY A 78 -30.57 20.63 -24.43
N GLY A 79 -29.33 21.04 -24.70
CA GLY A 79 -28.45 21.69 -23.72
C GLY A 79 -28.30 20.91 -22.41
N TYR A 80 -28.68 21.54 -21.29
CA TYR A 80 -28.62 20.94 -19.95
C TYR A 80 -29.98 20.43 -19.42
N VAL A 81 -30.96 20.18 -20.28
CA VAL A 81 -32.12 19.37 -19.89
C VAL A 81 -31.67 17.96 -19.49
N SER A 82 -32.48 17.27 -18.68
CA SER A 82 -32.10 15.96 -18.16
C SER A 82 -31.88 14.96 -19.30
N VAL A 83 -30.88 14.10 -19.15
CA VAL A 83 -30.59 13.05 -20.15
C VAL A 83 -31.81 12.18 -20.44
N GLY A 84 -32.66 11.92 -19.43
CA GLY A 84 -33.91 11.18 -19.61
C GLY A 84 -34.90 11.90 -20.54
N PHE A 85 -34.99 13.22 -20.49
CA PHE A 85 -35.78 14.00 -21.43
C PHE A 85 -35.21 13.91 -22.86
N VAL A 86 -33.88 14.00 -23.00
CA VAL A 86 -33.20 13.87 -24.31
C VAL A 86 -33.45 12.49 -24.91
N GLU A 87 -33.37 11.42 -24.11
CA GLU A 87 -33.65 10.04 -24.52
C GLU A 87 -35.10 9.88 -25.00
N GLU A 88 -36.07 10.40 -24.24
CA GLU A 88 -37.49 10.34 -24.60
C GLU A 88 -37.76 11.09 -25.91
N ARG A 89 -37.25 12.32 -26.05
CA ARG A 89 -37.40 13.12 -27.27
C ARG A 89 -36.78 12.44 -28.48
N TYR A 90 -35.59 11.88 -28.32
CA TYR A 90 -34.93 11.14 -29.39
C TYR A 90 -35.73 9.91 -29.81
N ALA A 91 -36.18 9.12 -28.84
CA ALA A 91 -37.01 7.93 -29.08
C ALA A 91 -38.31 8.27 -29.80
N ASP A 92 -38.96 9.37 -29.43
CA ASP A 92 -40.19 9.85 -30.09
C ASP A 92 -39.96 10.24 -31.55
N LEU A 93 -38.89 10.98 -31.85
CA LEU A 93 -38.55 11.34 -33.23
C LEU A 93 -38.22 10.10 -34.07
N VAL A 94 -37.52 9.12 -33.51
CA VAL A 94 -37.22 7.84 -34.17
C VAL A 94 -38.50 7.07 -34.45
N ARG A 95 -39.37 6.91 -33.44
CA ARG A 95 -40.64 6.17 -33.54
C ARG A 95 -41.60 6.80 -34.56
N THR A 96 -41.66 8.12 -34.60
CA THR A 96 -42.51 8.88 -35.53
C THR A 96 -41.86 9.10 -36.91
N LYS A 97 -40.63 8.62 -37.11
CA LYS A 97 -39.84 8.78 -38.34
C LYS A 97 -39.65 10.26 -38.75
N ARG A 98 -39.54 11.16 -37.77
CA ARG A 98 -39.33 12.60 -37.98
C ARG A 98 -37.86 12.98 -37.81
N GLY A 99 -37.43 14.00 -38.55
CA GLY A 99 -36.09 14.58 -38.42
C GLY A 99 -35.97 15.55 -37.23
N ASN A 100 -37.06 16.23 -36.89
CA ASN A 100 -37.18 17.17 -35.78
C ASN A 100 -38.66 17.35 -35.38
N ASP A 101 -38.91 18.05 -34.27
CA ASP A 101 -40.24 18.48 -33.80
C ASP A 101 -40.44 20.01 -33.81
N GLY A 102 -39.56 20.74 -34.52
CA GLY A 102 -39.53 22.20 -34.56
C GLY A 102 -38.65 22.83 -33.47
N THR A 103 -38.30 22.09 -32.41
CA THR A 103 -37.33 22.53 -31.40
C THR A 103 -36.10 21.62 -31.40
N TYR A 104 -36.32 20.31 -31.26
CA TYR A 104 -35.25 19.33 -31.12
C TYR A 104 -35.02 18.58 -32.42
N TYR A 105 -33.74 18.34 -32.73
CA TYR A 105 -33.32 17.71 -33.96
C TYR A 105 -32.73 16.34 -33.64
N LYS A 106 -33.16 15.32 -34.38
CA LYS A 106 -32.80 13.92 -34.11
C LYS A 106 -31.28 13.70 -34.06
N ASN A 107 -30.53 14.35 -34.96
CA ASN A 107 -29.08 14.20 -35.03
C ASN A 107 -28.37 14.89 -33.86
N ASP A 108 -28.89 16.03 -33.40
CA ASP A 108 -28.29 16.78 -32.29
C ASP A 108 -28.55 16.08 -30.96
N LEU A 109 -29.78 15.58 -30.76
CA LEU A 109 -30.11 14.70 -29.63
C LEU A 109 -29.25 13.42 -29.64
N TYR A 110 -29.04 12.80 -30.81
CA TYR A 110 -28.18 11.63 -30.93
C TYR A 110 -26.73 11.93 -30.54
N SER A 111 -26.18 13.07 -31.00
CA SER A 111 -24.83 13.51 -30.64
C SER A 111 -24.72 13.79 -29.13
N HIS A 112 -25.71 14.45 -28.53
CA HIS A 112 -25.77 14.67 -27.08
C HIS A 112 -25.75 13.33 -26.32
N LEU A 113 -26.62 12.38 -26.67
CA LEU A 113 -26.64 11.05 -26.05
C LEU A 113 -25.31 10.30 -26.25
N GLY A 114 -24.69 10.44 -27.42
CA GLY A 114 -23.37 9.89 -27.72
C GLY A 114 -22.28 10.43 -26.79
N TYR A 115 -22.26 11.75 -26.58
CA TYR A 115 -21.34 12.41 -25.66
C TYR A 115 -21.50 11.86 -24.23
N VAL A 116 -22.74 11.88 -23.69
CA VAL A 116 -23.02 11.44 -22.32
C VAL A 116 -22.64 9.97 -22.14
N ARG A 117 -22.96 9.11 -23.11
CA ARG A 117 -22.60 7.69 -23.08
C ARG A 117 -21.08 7.48 -23.07
N ASN A 118 -20.34 8.19 -23.91
CA ASN A 118 -18.89 8.06 -23.98
C ASN A 118 -18.22 8.52 -22.67
N ARG A 119 -18.66 9.64 -22.10
CA ARG A 119 -18.14 10.16 -20.84
C ARG A 119 -18.48 9.24 -19.65
N ALA A 120 -19.73 8.76 -19.59
CA ALA A 120 -20.15 7.78 -18.58
C ALA A 120 -19.37 6.46 -18.68
N HIS A 121 -19.11 5.98 -19.90
CA HIS A 121 -18.27 4.81 -20.12
C HIS A 121 -16.82 5.03 -19.63
N GLY A 122 -16.26 6.23 -19.85
CA GLY A 122 -14.96 6.62 -19.31
C GLY A 122 -14.91 6.48 -17.79
N PHE A 123 -15.85 7.13 -17.08
CA PHE A 123 -15.94 7.04 -15.63
C PHE A 123 -16.15 5.60 -15.12
N ALA A 124 -17.01 4.83 -15.79
CA ALA A 124 -17.25 3.43 -15.43
C ALA A 124 -16.00 2.57 -15.65
N SER A 125 -15.24 2.83 -16.71
CA SER A 125 -13.98 2.11 -17.01
C SER A 125 -12.89 2.43 -15.99
N ASP A 126 -12.74 3.70 -15.62
CA ASP A 126 -11.78 4.13 -14.60
C ASP A 126 -12.11 3.50 -13.24
N LEU A 127 -13.39 3.55 -12.84
CA LEU A 127 -13.86 2.91 -11.62
C LEU A 127 -13.67 1.39 -11.67
N PHE A 128 -13.99 0.75 -12.80
CA PHE A 128 -13.78 -0.68 -12.99
C PHE A 128 -12.31 -1.05 -12.87
N ASN A 129 -11.40 -0.30 -13.48
CA ASN A 129 -9.97 -0.55 -13.36
C ASN A 129 -9.50 -0.38 -11.91
N GLN A 130 -9.92 0.69 -11.23
CA GLN A 130 -9.61 0.90 -9.81
C GLN A 130 -10.07 -0.28 -8.96
N LEU A 131 -11.31 -0.74 -9.11
CA LEU A 131 -11.87 -1.86 -8.33
C LEU A 131 -11.26 -3.21 -8.72
N LYS A 132 -11.05 -3.46 -10.02
CA LYS A 132 -10.42 -4.68 -10.52
C LYS A 132 -9.04 -4.88 -9.92
N PHE A 133 -8.27 -3.80 -9.78
CA PHE A 133 -6.95 -3.84 -9.16
C PHE A 133 -6.96 -3.60 -7.64
N SER A 134 -8.09 -3.20 -7.04
CA SER A 134 -8.19 -3.07 -5.57
C SER A 134 -8.31 -4.43 -4.88
N ASP A 135 -9.00 -5.40 -5.49
CA ASP A 135 -9.32 -6.68 -4.85
C ASP A 135 -8.59 -7.90 -5.44
N THR A 136 -7.94 -7.79 -6.61
CA THR A 136 -7.50 -9.00 -7.37
C THR A 136 -6.02 -9.35 -7.25
N VAL A 137 -5.23 -8.67 -6.42
CA VAL A 137 -3.89 -9.17 -6.12
C VAL A 137 -3.64 -8.89 -4.65
N SER A 138 -3.51 -9.94 -3.82
CA SER A 138 -2.53 -9.86 -2.75
C SER A 138 -1.20 -9.67 -3.47
N ASN A 139 -0.88 -8.41 -3.78
CA ASN A 139 0.29 -8.09 -4.58
C ASN A 139 1.51 -8.55 -3.76
N SER A 140 2.66 -8.73 -4.40
CA SER A 140 3.87 -9.16 -3.67
C SER A 140 4.19 -8.26 -2.48
N PHE A 141 3.70 -7.01 -2.50
CA PHE A 141 3.75 -6.10 -1.37
C PHE A 141 2.78 -6.48 -0.23
N ASP A 142 1.54 -6.92 -0.47
CA ASP A 142 0.60 -7.38 0.57
C ASP A 142 1.10 -8.65 1.27
N VAL A 143 1.73 -9.56 0.53
CA VAL A 143 2.40 -10.75 1.09
C VAL A 143 3.50 -10.32 2.05
N LEU A 144 4.36 -9.41 1.59
CA LEU A 144 5.43 -8.86 2.40
C LEU A 144 4.85 -8.07 3.60
N LYS A 145 3.77 -7.31 3.39
CA LYS A 145 3.06 -6.49 4.39
C LYS A 145 2.55 -7.31 5.54
N THR A 146 1.83 -8.38 5.22
CA THR A 146 1.32 -9.29 6.24
C THR A 146 2.48 -9.86 7.07
N ALA A 147 3.56 -10.31 6.42
CA ALA A 147 4.71 -10.88 7.12
C ALA A 147 5.47 -9.87 8.01
N VAL A 148 5.57 -8.61 7.59
CA VAL A 148 6.26 -7.54 8.34
C VAL A 148 5.39 -7.00 9.47
N ASP A 149 4.13 -6.68 9.18
CA ASP A 149 3.21 -6.05 10.13
C ASP A 149 2.99 -6.97 11.34
N ASP A 150 2.76 -8.26 11.13
CA ASP A 150 2.59 -9.25 12.22
C ASP A 150 3.84 -9.31 13.12
N LYS A 151 5.03 -9.41 12.52
CA LYS A 151 6.30 -9.45 13.28
C LYS A 151 6.61 -8.13 14.00
N LEU A 152 6.28 -6.99 13.41
CA LEU A 152 6.43 -5.68 14.06
C LEU A 152 5.47 -5.53 15.23
N LEU A 153 4.22 -5.96 15.10
CA LEU A 153 3.25 -5.92 16.18
C LEU A 153 3.71 -6.76 17.37
N ASP A 154 4.24 -7.96 17.10
CA ASP A 154 4.82 -8.83 18.13
C ASP A 154 6.07 -8.23 18.79
N LEU A 155 6.88 -7.48 18.03
CA LEU A 155 8.07 -6.83 18.55
C LEU A 155 7.72 -5.60 19.40
N ASN A 156 6.97 -4.66 18.82
CA ASN A 156 6.47 -3.45 19.46
C ASN A 156 5.38 -2.78 18.60
N PRO A 157 4.12 -2.72 19.08
CA PRO A 157 3.01 -2.10 18.35
C PRO A 157 3.23 -0.64 17.94
N VAL A 158 4.01 0.13 18.71
CA VAL A 158 4.34 1.54 18.40
C VAL A 158 5.22 1.63 17.15
N LEU A 159 6.08 0.65 16.91
CA LEU A 159 6.91 0.60 15.70
C LEU A 159 6.07 0.25 14.46
N ALA A 160 5.11 -0.66 14.61
CA ALA A 160 4.14 -0.95 13.55
C ALA A 160 3.34 0.32 13.19
N GLU A 161 2.85 1.05 14.19
CA GLU A 161 2.14 2.33 13.96
C GLU A 161 3.03 3.35 13.24
N GLN A 162 4.30 3.49 13.63
CA GLN A 162 5.24 4.39 12.95
C GLN A 162 5.42 4.05 11.48
N LEU A 163 5.48 2.77 11.12
CA LEU A 163 5.57 2.35 9.74
C LEU A 163 4.32 2.74 8.94
N MET A 164 3.13 2.52 9.52
CA MET A 164 1.86 2.93 8.90
C MET A 164 1.77 4.45 8.72
N LEU A 165 2.23 5.22 9.72
CA LEU A 165 2.29 6.69 9.66
C LEU A 165 3.21 7.18 8.54
N ALA A 166 4.35 6.51 8.31
CA ALA A 166 5.27 6.84 7.23
C ALA A 166 4.63 6.62 5.84
N PHE A 167 3.95 5.48 5.64
CA PHE A 167 3.19 5.23 4.40
C PHE A 167 2.10 6.26 4.17
N ARG A 168 1.34 6.61 5.21
CA ARG A 168 0.29 7.64 5.11
C ARG A 168 0.88 8.99 4.71
N GLY A 169 2.01 9.37 5.30
CA GLY A 169 2.66 10.65 5.01
C GLY A 169 3.06 10.80 3.55
N VAL A 170 3.63 9.77 2.92
CA VAL A 170 4.05 9.84 1.51
C VAL A 170 2.90 9.75 0.50
N SER A 171 1.74 9.23 0.92
CA SER A 171 0.51 9.25 0.12
C SER A 171 -0.25 10.58 0.18
N SER A 172 0.20 11.52 1.01
CA SER A 172 -0.40 12.85 1.12
C SER A 172 -0.04 13.75 -0.06
N SER A 173 -0.87 14.76 -0.30
CA SER A 173 -0.63 15.82 -1.28
C SER A 173 0.13 17.02 -0.69
N LYS A 174 0.62 16.94 0.55
CA LYS A 174 1.35 18.01 1.24
C LYS A 174 2.83 17.68 1.44
N ASP A 175 3.68 18.59 1.00
CA ASP A 175 5.13 18.44 0.99
C ASP A 175 5.74 18.26 2.40
N GLU A 176 5.17 18.92 3.41
CA GLU A 176 5.60 18.77 4.80
C GLU A 176 5.38 17.35 5.34
N GLU A 177 4.32 16.68 4.88
CA GLU A 177 4.00 15.32 5.30
C GLU A 177 4.99 14.31 4.73
N TRP A 178 5.62 14.60 3.58
CA TRP A 178 6.70 13.78 3.01
C TRP A 178 7.97 13.85 3.83
N SER A 179 8.38 15.06 4.25
CA SER A 179 9.53 15.26 5.15
C SER A 179 9.31 14.61 6.52
N GLN A 180 8.08 14.68 7.02
CA GLN A 180 7.69 14.02 8.26
C GLN A 180 7.72 12.49 8.14
N ALA A 181 7.34 11.92 6.98
CA ALA A 181 7.44 10.49 6.72
C ALA A 181 8.90 10.00 6.79
N LEU A 182 9.84 10.73 6.19
CA LEU A 182 11.28 10.43 6.26
C LEU A 182 11.80 10.42 7.70
N THR A 183 11.39 11.42 8.50
CA THR A 183 11.74 11.49 9.93
C THR A 183 11.18 10.29 10.68
N THR A 184 9.97 9.86 10.32
CA THR A 184 9.31 8.69 10.93
C THR A 184 10.05 7.39 10.59
N CYS A 185 10.50 7.19 9.35
CA CYS A 185 11.33 6.04 8.95
C CYS A 185 12.62 5.94 9.77
N ARG A 186 13.29 7.06 10.04
CA ARG A 186 14.48 7.08 10.90
C ARG A 186 14.16 6.63 12.32
N ARG A 187 13.11 7.21 12.92
CA ARG A 187 12.68 6.86 14.29
C ARG A 187 12.30 5.39 14.41
N LEU A 188 11.66 4.85 13.38
CA LEU A 188 11.34 3.43 13.28
C LEU A 188 12.61 2.57 13.38
N LEU A 189 13.65 2.87 12.59
CA LEU A 189 14.90 2.11 12.62
C LEU A 189 15.68 2.28 13.92
N GLU A 190 15.68 3.49 14.51
CA GLU A 190 16.24 3.72 15.85
C GLU A 190 15.51 2.86 16.90
N GLY A 191 14.18 2.82 16.85
CA GLY A 191 13.35 2.00 17.73
C GLY A 191 13.57 0.50 17.53
N ILE A 192 13.67 0.02 16.29
CA ILE A 192 14.01 -1.38 16.01
C ILE A 192 15.40 -1.69 16.55
N ALA A 193 16.40 -0.84 16.32
CA ALA A 193 17.74 -1.02 16.86
C ALA A 193 17.74 -1.08 18.39
N ASP A 194 16.94 -0.27 19.06
CA ASP A 194 16.78 -0.30 20.52
C ASP A 194 16.26 -1.65 21.04
N HIS A 195 15.39 -2.34 20.29
CA HIS A 195 14.88 -3.66 20.66
C HIS A 195 15.86 -4.79 20.29
N LEU A 196 16.48 -4.71 19.11
CA LEU A 196 17.36 -5.78 18.59
C LEU A 196 18.75 -5.78 19.23
N HIS A 197 19.31 -4.59 19.45
CA HIS A 197 20.62 -4.39 20.04
C HIS A 197 20.65 -3.05 20.78
N PRO A 198 20.28 -3.04 22.07
CA PRO A 198 20.34 -1.84 22.89
C PRO A 198 21.70 -1.16 22.84
N ALA A 199 21.72 0.15 23.15
CA ALA A 199 22.95 0.91 23.15
C ALA A 199 23.96 0.33 24.16
N ASP A 200 25.20 0.17 23.72
CA ASP A 200 26.31 -0.35 24.52
C ASP A 200 27.49 0.61 24.47
N THR A 201 28.20 0.68 25.59
CA THR A 201 29.46 1.41 25.74
C THR A 201 30.65 0.62 25.19
N GLN A 202 30.54 -0.70 25.05
CA GLN A 202 31.62 -1.52 24.52
C GLN A 202 31.55 -1.61 22.98
N PRO A 203 32.65 -1.28 22.28
CA PRO A 203 32.67 -1.37 20.83
C PRO A 203 32.74 -2.83 20.36
N VAL A 204 31.89 -3.21 19.41
CA VAL A 204 31.95 -4.51 18.74
C VAL A 204 32.71 -4.35 17.43
N LYS A 205 33.79 -5.13 17.24
CA LYS A 205 34.67 -5.07 16.05
C LYS A 205 35.11 -3.64 15.69
N GLY A 206 35.40 -2.82 16.70
CA GLY A 206 35.86 -1.43 16.53
C GLY A 206 34.76 -0.40 16.20
N ARG A 207 33.49 -0.77 16.24
CA ARG A 207 32.35 0.14 15.99
C ARG A 207 31.70 0.57 17.29
N VAL A 208 31.44 1.88 17.43
CA VAL A 208 30.72 2.46 18.57
C VAL A 208 29.23 2.15 18.46
N LEU A 209 28.63 1.65 19.54
CA LEU A 209 27.23 1.21 19.63
C LEU A 209 26.37 2.12 20.52
N GLY A 210 26.63 3.42 20.50
CA GLY A 210 25.85 4.39 21.26
C GLY A 210 24.44 4.60 20.69
N LYS A 211 23.62 5.37 21.42
CA LYS A 211 22.22 5.65 21.05
C LYS A 211 22.09 6.23 19.64
N ALA A 212 22.97 7.16 19.27
CA ALA A 212 22.98 7.79 17.95
C ALA A 212 23.46 6.86 16.82
N GLN A 213 24.15 5.76 17.14
CA GLN A 213 24.74 4.84 16.17
C GLN A 213 23.83 3.63 15.90
N TYR A 214 22.53 3.87 15.65
CA TYR A 214 21.55 2.81 15.42
C TYR A 214 21.91 1.89 14.25
N VAL A 215 22.52 2.41 13.17
CA VAL A 215 23.01 1.60 12.03
C VAL A 215 24.06 0.58 12.48
N ASN A 216 25.02 1.00 13.31
CA ASN A 216 26.04 0.09 13.84
C ASN A 216 25.43 -0.98 14.76
N ARG A 217 24.37 -0.63 15.50
CA ARG A 217 23.63 -1.56 16.37
C ARG A 217 22.87 -2.61 15.56
N LEU A 218 22.24 -2.21 14.46
CA LEU A 218 21.63 -3.14 13.51
C LEU A 218 22.68 -4.07 12.86
N TRP A 219 23.87 -3.56 12.52
CA TRP A 219 24.98 -4.41 12.06
C TRP A 219 25.42 -5.44 13.10
N ALA A 220 25.55 -5.03 14.37
CA ALA A 220 25.93 -5.93 15.45
C ALA A 220 24.90 -7.05 15.65
N PHE A 221 23.61 -6.72 15.54
CA PHE A 221 22.53 -7.70 15.51
C PHE A 221 22.69 -8.70 14.35
N MET A 222 22.83 -8.22 13.10
CA MET A 222 22.96 -9.11 11.94
C MET A 222 24.21 -9.99 11.99
N ASP A 223 25.33 -9.46 12.49
CA ASP A 223 26.57 -10.22 12.70
C ASP A 223 26.36 -11.42 13.63
N ARG A 224 25.46 -11.29 14.60
CA ARG A 224 25.11 -12.33 15.55
C ARG A 224 24.01 -13.27 15.05
N ALA A 225 23.00 -12.73 14.36
CA ALA A 225 21.79 -13.47 13.99
C ALA A 225 21.93 -14.31 12.72
N ILE A 226 22.87 -13.96 11.82
CA ILE A 226 23.04 -14.62 10.52
C ILE A 226 24.23 -15.57 10.57
N GLU A 227 24.00 -16.88 10.41
CA GLU A 227 25.06 -17.90 10.41
C GLU A 227 25.84 -17.94 9.08
N SER A 228 25.13 -17.90 7.94
CA SER A 228 25.74 -17.95 6.60
C SER A 228 26.51 -16.67 6.27
N GLU A 229 27.76 -16.82 5.86
CA GLU A 229 28.64 -15.71 5.50
C GLU A 229 28.11 -14.92 4.28
N SER A 230 27.61 -15.59 3.24
CA SER A 230 27.06 -14.95 2.04
C SER A 230 25.80 -14.11 2.35
N ASN A 231 24.90 -14.64 3.18
CA ASN A 231 23.68 -13.91 3.57
C ASN A 231 24.03 -12.73 4.48
N ARG A 232 25.04 -12.89 5.34
CA ARG A 232 25.52 -11.82 6.21
C ARG A 232 26.13 -10.68 5.40
N GLU A 233 26.89 -10.98 4.36
CA GLU A 233 27.45 -9.96 3.46
C GLU A 233 26.36 -9.20 2.69
N LEU A 234 25.35 -9.92 2.17
CA LEU A 234 24.22 -9.30 1.49
C LEU A 234 23.41 -8.38 2.42
N ALA A 235 23.06 -8.87 3.62
CA ALA A 235 22.30 -8.09 4.60
C ALA A 235 23.09 -6.86 5.09
N LYS A 236 24.40 -7.00 5.28
CA LYS A 236 25.29 -5.85 5.55
C LYS A 236 25.22 -4.85 4.42
N ALA A 237 25.45 -5.25 3.17
CA ALA A 237 25.41 -4.34 2.03
C ALA A 237 24.07 -3.57 1.95
N HIS A 238 22.95 -4.22 2.26
CA HIS A 238 21.63 -3.58 2.29
C HIS A 238 21.51 -2.53 3.42
N VAL A 239 21.97 -2.85 4.63
CA VAL A 239 21.98 -1.89 5.75
C VAL A 239 23.01 -0.76 5.56
N ASP A 240 24.15 -1.02 4.94
CA ASP A 240 25.15 -0.01 4.55
C ASP A 240 24.54 1.00 3.58
N PHE A 241 23.87 0.47 2.55
CA PHE A 241 23.14 1.28 1.58
C PHE A 241 22.08 2.13 2.28
N LEU A 242 21.23 1.51 3.11
CA LEU A 242 20.16 2.23 3.79
C LEU A 242 20.70 3.26 4.79
N GLY A 243 21.70 2.92 5.59
CA GLY A 243 22.32 3.84 6.54
C GLY A 243 22.92 5.07 5.85
N SER A 244 23.67 4.84 4.77
CA SER A 244 24.23 5.91 3.93
C SER A 244 23.13 6.75 3.27
N TRP A 245 22.09 6.09 2.77
CA TRP A 245 20.97 6.72 2.09
C TRP A 245 20.13 7.57 3.06
N ILE A 246 19.74 7.04 4.21
CA ILE A 246 19.01 7.76 5.27
C ILE A 246 19.83 8.91 5.83
N GLU A 247 21.15 8.76 6.01
CA GLU A 247 22.01 9.86 6.46
C GLU A 247 22.06 10.99 5.43
N LYS A 248 22.19 10.66 4.13
CA LYS A 248 22.18 11.63 3.03
C LYS A 248 20.82 12.32 2.90
N THR A 249 19.73 11.56 2.92
CA THR A 249 18.37 12.08 2.86
C THR A 249 18.08 12.97 4.08
N ASN A 250 18.49 12.58 5.29
CA ASN A 250 18.38 13.44 6.47
C ASN A 250 19.21 14.71 6.35
N LYS A 251 20.41 14.67 5.76
CA LYS A 251 21.20 15.90 5.52
C LYS A 251 20.49 16.84 4.56
N ILE A 252 19.71 16.34 3.59
CA ILE A 252 18.89 17.14 2.69
C ILE A 252 17.73 17.76 3.47
N THR A 253 16.97 16.96 4.22
CA THR A 253 15.83 17.43 5.04
C THR A 253 16.24 18.41 6.15
N ASN A 254 17.43 18.25 6.75
CA ASN A 254 17.91 19.10 7.85
C ASN A 254 18.69 20.36 7.40
N LYS A 255 19.09 20.47 6.12
CA LYS A 255 19.90 21.61 5.63
C LYS A 255 19.10 22.80 5.12
N GLY A 256 17.77 22.74 5.13
CA GLY A 256 16.99 23.95 4.87
C GLY A 256 15.52 23.64 4.75
N VAL A 257 14.72 24.49 5.36
CA VAL A 257 13.25 24.62 5.22
C VAL A 257 12.83 25.01 3.77
N HIS A 258 13.70 24.74 2.79
CA HIS A 258 13.60 25.07 1.37
C HIS A 258 14.20 23.99 0.44
N ALA A 259 14.73 22.88 0.97
CA ALA A 259 15.01 21.71 0.14
C ALA A 259 13.72 20.89 0.07
N GLU A 260 12.85 21.24 -0.88
CA GLU A 260 11.63 20.48 -1.14
C GLU A 260 12.02 19.04 -1.45
N VAL A 261 11.54 18.11 -0.62
CA VAL A 261 11.67 16.68 -0.86
C VAL A 261 10.64 16.35 -1.95
N GLU A 262 11.05 15.73 -3.05
CA GLU A 262 10.05 15.28 -4.03
C GLU A 262 9.26 14.08 -3.48
N GLN A 263 7.95 14.04 -3.72
CA GLN A 263 7.10 12.92 -3.31
C GLN A 263 7.68 11.56 -3.71
N LEU A 264 8.23 11.46 -4.93
CA LEU A 264 8.82 10.23 -5.45
C LEU A 264 10.04 9.77 -4.63
N GLU A 265 10.86 10.71 -4.14
CA GLU A 265 12.00 10.40 -3.28
C GLU A 265 11.54 9.89 -1.91
N ALA A 266 10.52 10.55 -1.34
CA ALA A 266 9.94 10.14 -0.07
C ALA A 266 9.29 8.75 -0.16
N VAL A 267 8.57 8.46 -1.24
CA VAL A 267 7.99 7.13 -1.51
C VAL A 267 9.10 6.08 -1.56
N LYS A 268 10.16 6.29 -2.35
CA LYS A 268 11.31 5.36 -2.42
C LYS A 268 11.92 5.12 -1.03
N ALA A 269 12.00 6.15 -0.19
CA ALA A 269 12.48 6.06 1.18
C ALA A 269 11.72 5.06 2.04
N VAL A 270 10.39 5.19 2.01
CA VAL A 270 9.49 4.38 2.81
C VAL A 270 9.59 2.93 2.35
N PHE A 271 9.61 2.69 1.04
CA PHE A 271 9.78 1.35 0.47
C PHE A 271 11.14 0.72 0.82
N HIS A 272 12.25 1.47 0.74
CA HIS A 272 13.56 0.96 1.15
C HIS A 272 13.62 0.64 2.65
N THR A 273 13.08 1.52 3.49
CA THR A 273 12.97 1.29 4.94
C THR A 273 12.17 0.02 5.20
N TYR A 274 11.04 -0.12 4.52
CA TYR A 274 10.14 -1.25 4.63
C TYR A 274 10.82 -2.58 4.28
N LEU A 275 11.58 -2.64 3.17
CA LEU A 275 12.34 -3.83 2.78
C LEU A 275 13.41 -4.21 3.81
N VAL A 276 14.13 -3.23 4.37
CA VAL A 276 15.14 -3.50 5.40
C VAL A 276 14.51 -3.98 6.70
N VAL A 277 13.37 -3.42 7.08
CA VAL A 277 12.61 -3.92 8.22
C VAL A 277 12.19 -5.38 7.98
N ALA A 278 11.73 -5.73 6.78
CA ALA A 278 11.43 -7.10 6.43
C ALA A 278 12.62 -8.05 6.62
N ASP A 279 13.79 -7.68 6.07
CA ASP A 279 15.01 -8.48 6.21
C ASP A 279 15.43 -8.63 7.68
N LEU A 280 15.42 -7.54 8.46
CA LEU A 280 15.80 -7.56 9.87
C LEU A 280 14.88 -8.44 10.71
N LEU A 281 13.57 -8.36 10.47
CA LEU A 281 12.58 -9.17 11.18
C LEU A 281 12.61 -10.64 10.74
N ASP A 282 13.05 -10.95 9.54
CA ASP A 282 13.25 -12.35 9.13
C ASP A 282 14.37 -13.01 9.95
N TYR A 283 15.43 -12.26 10.26
CA TYR A 283 16.51 -12.72 11.12
C TYR A 283 16.21 -12.68 12.63
N LEU A 284 15.10 -12.06 13.05
CA LEU A 284 14.63 -12.17 14.43
C LEU A 284 14.19 -13.59 14.77
N ASP A 285 13.56 -14.28 13.81
CA ASP A 285 13.11 -15.66 13.99
C ASP A 285 14.25 -16.66 13.85
N SER A 286 15.31 -16.35 13.10
CA SER A 286 16.54 -17.16 13.12
C SER A 286 17.28 -17.08 14.46
N GLY A 287 17.02 -16.04 15.27
CA GLY A 287 17.47 -15.92 16.67
C GLY A 287 16.56 -16.61 17.69
N LYS A 288 15.31 -16.96 17.33
CA LYS A 288 14.39 -17.76 18.15
C LYS A 288 14.55 -19.24 17.79
N THR A 289 15.61 -19.85 18.31
CA THR A 289 15.70 -21.29 18.57
C THR A 289 15.46 -22.21 17.34
N SER A 290 16.53 -22.82 16.81
CA SER A 290 16.76 -24.23 17.17
C SER A 290 16.22 -24.47 18.57
N LYS A 291 14.99 -25.01 18.68
CA LYS A 291 14.43 -25.42 19.99
C LYS A 291 15.59 -26.03 20.77
N PRO A 292 15.88 -25.61 22.01
CA PRO A 292 16.84 -26.37 22.82
C PRO A 292 16.37 -27.81 22.72
N LYS A 293 17.20 -28.65 22.08
CA LYS A 293 16.74 -30.00 21.71
C LYS A 293 16.20 -30.61 22.98
N SER A 294 14.90 -30.92 23.00
CA SER A 294 14.28 -31.51 24.18
C SER A 294 15.15 -32.71 24.58
N ASP A 295 15.45 -32.88 25.87
CA ASP A 295 16.23 -34.05 26.27
C ASP A 295 15.38 -35.28 25.95
N ILE A 296 15.92 -36.21 25.17
CA ILE A 296 15.19 -37.43 24.85
C ILE A 296 14.78 -38.11 26.15
N ASN A 297 15.55 -38.00 27.22
CA ASN A 297 15.29 -38.66 28.50
C ASN A 297 14.07 -38.10 29.24
N THR A 298 13.59 -36.90 28.88
CA THR A 298 12.41 -36.26 29.48
C THR A 298 11.24 -36.08 28.50
N ALA A 299 11.42 -36.39 27.22
CA ALA A 299 10.40 -36.21 26.18
C ALA A 299 9.16 -37.10 26.40
N THR A 300 7.97 -36.55 26.20
CA THR A 300 6.69 -37.25 26.29
C THR A 300 6.49 -38.25 25.14
N ILE A 301 5.53 -39.17 25.28
CA ILE A 301 5.24 -40.16 24.24
C ILE A 301 4.79 -39.48 22.94
N ASP A 302 3.92 -38.48 23.04
CA ASP A 302 3.38 -37.78 21.87
C ASP A 302 4.49 -36.97 21.15
N GLU A 303 5.43 -36.37 21.89
CA GLU A 303 6.62 -35.71 21.31
C GLU A 303 7.53 -36.68 20.58
N LEU A 304 7.70 -37.91 21.07
CA LEU A 304 8.50 -38.93 20.40
C LEU A 304 7.84 -39.43 19.12
N GLU A 305 6.53 -39.65 19.14
CA GLU A 305 5.76 -40.02 17.95
C GLU A 305 5.89 -38.95 16.87
N ALA A 306 5.66 -37.68 17.23
CA ALA A 306 5.68 -36.55 16.30
C ALA A 306 7.08 -36.25 15.74
N LEU A 307 8.11 -36.22 16.60
CA LEU A 307 9.46 -35.79 16.18
C LEU A 307 10.31 -36.90 15.58
N LEU A 308 10.07 -38.16 15.95
CA LEU A 308 10.81 -39.30 15.42
C LEU A 308 10.05 -40.05 14.31
N ASP A 309 8.76 -39.73 14.11
CA ASP A 309 7.89 -40.38 13.12
C ASP A 309 7.86 -41.91 13.37
N ILE A 310 7.49 -42.28 14.60
CA ILE A 310 7.44 -43.65 15.09
C ILE A 310 6.08 -44.01 15.69
N SER A 311 5.78 -45.31 15.75
CA SER A 311 4.56 -45.80 16.38
C SER A 311 4.59 -45.61 17.90
N ARG A 312 3.39 -45.52 18.52
CA ARG A 312 3.20 -45.52 19.98
C ARG A 312 3.91 -46.65 20.70
N ALA A 313 3.94 -47.84 20.08
CA ALA A 313 4.60 -49.01 20.64
C ALA A 313 6.11 -48.76 20.75
N THR A 314 6.73 -48.25 19.69
CA THR A 314 8.16 -47.88 19.67
C THR A 314 8.46 -46.76 20.68
N ALA A 315 7.63 -45.72 20.74
CA ALA A 315 7.78 -44.63 21.69
C ALA A 315 7.76 -45.13 23.15
N LYS A 316 6.86 -46.07 23.48
CA LYS A 316 6.83 -46.73 24.80
C LYS A 316 8.09 -47.53 25.10
N GLU A 317 8.67 -48.22 24.12
CA GLU A 317 9.94 -48.93 24.30
C GLU A 317 11.11 -47.97 24.57
N ILE A 318 11.12 -46.79 23.94
CA ILE A 318 12.10 -45.74 24.24
C ILE A 318 11.96 -45.27 25.69
N VAL A 319 10.73 -45.02 26.17
CA VAL A 319 10.49 -44.61 27.57
C VAL A 319 10.94 -45.68 28.55
N LYS A 320 10.65 -46.96 28.30
CA LYS A 320 11.12 -48.07 29.14
C LYS A 320 12.65 -48.14 29.20
N ALA A 321 13.31 -47.97 28.05
CA ALA A 321 14.77 -48.01 27.98
C ALA A 321 15.42 -46.86 28.78
N ARG A 322 14.82 -45.67 28.83
CA ARG A 322 15.30 -44.57 29.69
C ARG A 322 15.32 -44.96 31.15
N VAL A 323 14.24 -45.58 31.62
CA VAL A 323 14.14 -46.03 33.02
C VAL A 323 15.13 -47.16 33.31
N GLN A 324 15.32 -48.08 32.35
CA GLN A 324 16.22 -49.22 32.52
C GLN A 324 17.71 -48.82 32.53
N TYR A 325 18.11 -47.88 31.68
CA TYR A 325 19.52 -47.47 31.52
C TYR A 325 19.85 -46.15 32.22
N GLY A 326 18.87 -45.47 32.81
CA GLY A 326 19.00 -44.16 33.47
C GLY A 326 19.13 -43.00 32.48
N LYS A 327 19.98 -43.13 31.47
CA LYS A 327 20.16 -42.17 30.38
C LYS A 327 20.39 -42.89 29.06
N LEU A 328 19.72 -42.45 27.99
CA LEU A 328 19.91 -42.97 26.65
C LEU A 328 20.92 -42.11 25.88
N ASP A 329 21.99 -42.75 25.42
CA ASP A 329 22.88 -42.21 24.40
C ASP A 329 22.55 -42.79 23.01
N LYS A 330 23.27 -42.34 21.98
CA LYS A 330 23.08 -42.80 20.59
C LYS A 330 23.23 -44.33 20.44
N LEU A 331 24.14 -44.94 21.19
CA LEU A 331 24.42 -46.38 21.10
C LEU A 331 23.29 -47.20 21.72
N LEU A 332 22.81 -46.80 22.89
CA LEU A 332 21.69 -47.43 23.57
C LEU A 332 20.39 -47.26 22.78
N LEU A 333 20.17 -46.10 22.17
CA LEU A 333 18.99 -45.84 21.34
C LEU A 333 18.89 -46.79 20.14
N SER A 334 20.02 -47.10 19.48
CA SER A 334 20.06 -48.04 18.35
C SER A 334 19.77 -49.51 18.71
N LYS A 335 19.81 -49.86 20.00
CA LYS A 335 19.54 -51.22 20.48
C LYS A 335 18.07 -51.44 20.85
N ILE A 336 17.25 -50.39 20.82
CA ILE A 336 15.84 -50.46 21.20
C ILE A 336 15.03 -51.08 20.07
N ARG A 337 14.17 -52.03 20.43
CA ARG A 337 13.30 -52.72 19.47
C ARG A 337 12.38 -51.72 18.76
N GLY A 338 12.46 -51.69 17.44
CA GLY A 338 11.66 -50.79 16.60
C GLY A 338 12.30 -49.44 16.31
N VAL A 339 13.51 -49.16 16.82
CA VAL A 339 14.31 -47.98 16.46
C VAL A 339 15.31 -48.38 15.38
N GLY A 340 15.13 -47.85 14.17
CA GLY A 340 16.03 -48.08 13.03
C GLY A 340 17.09 -46.97 12.85
N PRO A 341 18.05 -47.14 11.93
CA PRO A 341 19.11 -46.16 11.67
C PRO A 341 18.56 -44.75 11.35
N LYS A 342 17.50 -44.68 10.55
CA LYS A 342 16.81 -43.41 10.21
C LYS A 342 16.18 -42.74 11.43
N THR A 343 15.64 -43.52 12.37
CA THR A 343 15.07 -43.01 13.62
C THR A 343 16.17 -42.47 14.54
N VAL A 344 17.34 -43.10 14.56
CA VAL A 344 18.51 -42.62 15.32
C VAL A 344 19.03 -41.30 14.75
N GLU A 345 19.09 -41.17 13.42
CA GLU A 345 19.44 -39.90 12.76
C GLU A 345 18.44 -38.78 13.10
N LYS A 346 17.13 -39.07 12.99
CA LYS A 346 16.07 -38.13 13.41
C LYS A 346 16.19 -37.76 14.88
N ALA A 347 16.51 -38.71 15.76
CA ALA A 347 16.67 -38.47 17.19
C ALA A 347 17.88 -37.59 17.53
N VAL A 348 19.03 -37.83 16.88
CA VAL A 348 20.22 -36.98 17.03
C VAL A 348 19.95 -35.56 16.51
N ALA A 349 19.12 -35.42 15.48
CA ALA A 349 18.72 -34.11 14.95
C ALA A 349 17.71 -33.38 15.87
N ALA A 350 16.73 -34.10 16.42
CA ALA A 350 15.59 -33.51 17.13
C ALA A 350 15.75 -33.42 18.67
N PHE A 351 16.57 -34.28 19.29
CA PHE A 351 16.70 -34.38 20.75
C PHE A 351 18.16 -34.29 21.23
N ALA A 352 18.35 -33.84 22.47
CA ALA A 352 19.62 -33.97 23.17
C ALA A 352 19.72 -35.41 23.71
N LEU A 353 20.87 -36.05 23.49
CA LEU A 353 21.17 -37.43 23.91
C LEU A 353 22.21 -37.41 25.02
#